data_AF-A0AAD1STX4-F1
#
_entry.id   AF-A0AAD1STX4-F1
#
_cell.length_a   1.000
_cell.length_b   1.000
_cell.length_c   1.000
_cell.angle_alpha   90.00
_cell.angle_beta   90.00
_cell.angle_gamma   90.00
#
_symmetry.space_group_name_H-M   'P 1'
#
loop_
_entity.id
_entity.type
_entity.pdbx_description
1 polymer ?
#
loop_
_entity_poly.entity_id
_entity_poly.type
_entity_poly.pdbx_seq_one_letter_code
_entity_poly.pdbx_strand_id
1 'polypeptide(L)'
;KKTGPWIYNLCNRQTTAEAIGITVNSKAANINIPPITVNAHMDKDTNNPPNPMIIYASVSQGLMPVKGAKVTAIIESATGRVSTVELLDNGAGADIVKNDGVYSRYFTDFTDKGRYSLKVRVESDDNKSQLVVPKNRALYVPGYIENGMIHMNPTRPEVKDEDLSLGAFSRTSSGGSFILESAPSSSQPDVYKPEKIMDLEANIEDQMITLTWTATGDDLDKGNASRYDLRMSTDLKGLRENFINATQVNISSLTPQEAGFIETFSFAPENVVIENGTVLFFAIVAIDKVSQKSDPSNIAQAALFVPPTPAPTTTTAQEATTTKPILTHPKTNVSNSLNITDMTLIVCSAAVIISIIISITLCIVSCLKKRKDPELRL
;
A
#
# COMPACT_ATOMS: atom_id res chain seq x y z
N LYS A 1 -1.64 -24.56 29.29
CA LYS A 1 -2.51 -24.46 28.09
C LYS A 1 -1.60 -24.67 26.88
N LYS A 2 -1.96 -25.56 25.95
CA LYS A 2 -1.12 -25.83 24.78
C LYS A 2 -1.55 -24.93 23.62
N THR A 3 -0.58 -24.28 23.00
CA THR A 3 -0.73 -23.60 21.70
C THR A 3 -0.56 -24.63 20.59
N GLY A 4 -1.12 -24.36 19.41
CA GLY A 4 -0.94 -25.19 18.23
C GLY A 4 -2.26 -25.60 17.56
N PRO A 5 -2.17 -26.40 16.50
CA PRO A 5 -3.32 -26.89 15.75
C PRO A 5 -4.13 -27.89 16.60
N TRP A 6 -5.46 -27.76 16.55
CA TRP A 6 -6.40 -28.69 17.18
C TRP A 6 -7.27 -29.31 16.10
N ILE A 7 -7.30 -30.65 16.05
CA ILE A 7 -8.13 -31.40 15.12
C ILE A 7 -9.32 -31.96 15.89
N TYR A 8 -10.52 -31.70 15.40
CA TYR A 8 -11.76 -32.26 15.94
C TYR A 8 -12.41 -33.14 14.88
N ASN A 9 -12.73 -34.38 15.25
CA ASN A 9 -13.42 -35.33 14.38
C ASN A 9 -14.85 -35.49 14.86
N LEU A 10 -15.80 -35.34 13.95
CA LEU A 10 -17.22 -35.54 14.22
C LEU A 10 -17.73 -36.72 13.39
N CYS A 11 -18.44 -37.64 14.03
CA CYS A 11 -19.01 -38.82 13.38
C CYS A 11 -20.52 -38.78 13.56
N ASN A 12 -21.26 -38.62 12.45
CA ASN A 12 -22.71 -38.81 12.47
C ASN A 12 -23.00 -40.32 12.48
N ARG A 13 -23.64 -40.80 13.54
CA ARG A 13 -24.05 -42.21 13.69
C ARG A 13 -25.46 -42.48 13.19
N GLN A 14 -26.19 -41.44 12.77
CA GLN A 14 -27.53 -41.54 12.23
C GLN A 14 -27.48 -41.72 10.71
N THR A 15 -28.56 -42.26 10.14
CA THR A 15 -28.75 -42.37 8.69
C THR A 15 -29.25 -41.08 8.05
N THR A 16 -29.66 -40.10 8.86
CA THR A 16 -30.19 -38.80 8.43
C THR A 16 -29.13 -37.70 8.49
N ALA A 17 -29.19 -36.75 7.55
CA ALA A 17 -28.37 -35.54 7.59
C ALA A 17 -28.85 -34.61 8.71
N GLU A 18 -27.91 -34.15 9.54
CA GLU A 18 -28.18 -33.19 10.62
C GLU A 18 -27.30 -31.94 10.44
N ALA A 19 -27.87 -30.76 10.70
CA ALA A 19 -27.12 -29.51 10.71
C ALA A 19 -26.42 -29.35 12.07
N ILE A 20 -25.10 -29.14 12.06
CA ILE A 20 -24.29 -29.06 13.27
C ILE A 20 -23.55 -27.72 13.29
N GLY A 21 -23.79 -26.94 14.35
CA GLY A 21 -23.06 -25.70 14.62
C GLY A 21 -21.87 -25.95 15.53
N ILE A 22 -20.66 -25.57 15.10
CA ILE A 22 -19.44 -25.65 15.90
C ILE A 22 -18.91 -24.25 16.14
N THR A 23 -18.75 -23.87 17.41
CA THR A 23 -18.09 -22.62 17.80
C THR A 23 -16.79 -22.93 18.52
N VAL A 24 -15.68 -22.40 18.03
CA VAL A 24 -14.34 -22.57 18.62
C VAL A 24 -13.87 -21.23 19.16
N ASN A 25 -13.74 -21.13 20.48
CA ASN A 25 -13.21 -19.93 21.14
C ASN A 25 -11.77 -20.16 21.60
N SER A 26 -10.87 -19.26 21.24
CA SER A 26 -9.47 -19.27 21.67
C SER A 26 -9.16 -18.04 22.52
N LYS A 27 -8.08 -18.09 23.31
CA LYS A 27 -7.57 -16.95 24.08
C LYS A 27 -6.06 -16.87 24.03
N ALA A 28 -5.51 -15.70 24.29
CA ALA A 28 -4.07 -15.49 24.34
C ALA A 28 -3.41 -16.48 25.31
N ALA A 29 -2.30 -17.09 24.87
CA ALA A 29 -1.53 -18.02 25.67
C ALA A 29 -0.72 -17.30 26.77
N ASN A 30 -0.26 -16.09 26.46
CA ASN A 30 0.43 -15.17 27.35
C ASN A 30 -0.37 -13.86 27.42
N ILE A 31 -0.62 -13.36 28.63
CA ILE A 31 -1.36 -12.10 28.83
C ILE A 31 -0.64 -10.88 28.26
N ASN A 32 0.70 -10.94 28.16
CA ASN A 32 1.52 -9.85 27.64
C ASN A 32 1.65 -9.87 26.11
N ILE A 33 1.17 -10.94 25.46
CA ILE A 33 1.23 -11.08 24.00
C ILE A 33 -0.21 -11.04 23.48
N PRO A 34 -0.63 -9.95 22.82
CA PRO A 34 -1.98 -9.90 22.28
C PRO A 34 -2.21 -11.04 21.28
N PRO A 35 -3.44 -11.56 21.16
CA PRO A 35 -3.74 -12.57 20.16
C PRO A 35 -3.68 -11.95 18.76
N ILE A 36 -3.38 -12.77 17.77
CA ILE A 36 -3.62 -12.40 16.37
C ILE A 36 -5.13 -12.21 16.19
N THR A 37 -5.51 -11.05 15.65
CA THR A 37 -6.87 -10.64 15.37
C THR A 37 -7.08 -10.48 13.87
N VAL A 38 -8.31 -10.77 13.43
CA VAL A 38 -8.75 -10.54 12.05
C VAL A 38 -10.01 -9.71 12.11
N ASN A 39 -10.04 -8.61 11.36
CA ASN A 39 -11.23 -7.82 11.15
C ASN A 39 -11.52 -7.77 9.65
N ALA A 40 -12.72 -8.20 9.25
CA ALA A 40 -13.12 -8.26 7.85
C ALA A 40 -14.33 -7.37 7.60
N HIS A 41 -14.40 -6.77 6.42
CA HIS A 41 -15.56 -6.01 5.98
C HIS A 41 -15.56 -5.85 4.45
N MET A 42 -16.70 -5.43 3.92
CA MET A 42 -16.83 -4.94 2.55
C MET A 42 -16.79 -3.42 2.55
N ASP A 43 -16.45 -2.81 1.41
CA ASP A 43 -16.48 -1.35 1.24
C ASP A 43 -17.88 -0.74 1.35
N LYS A 44 -18.93 -1.52 1.04
CA LYS A 44 -20.33 -1.09 1.03
C LYS A 44 -21.28 -2.17 1.54
N ASP A 45 -22.43 -1.75 2.07
CA ASP A 45 -23.52 -2.66 2.50
C ASP A 45 -24.56 -2.94 1.40
N THR A 46 -24.55 -2.15 0.33
CA THR A 46 -25.42 -2.34 -0.84
C THR A 46 -24.63 -2.15 -2.13
N ASN A 47 -25.04 -2.87 -3.18
CA ASN A 47 -24.41 -2.77 -4.47
C ASN A 47 -25.41 -2.96 -5.62
N ASN A 48 -25.06 -2.38 -6.77
CA ASN A 48 -25.77 -2.59 -8.03
C ASN A 48 -24.75 -2.84 -9.15
N PRO A 49 -24.80 -3.97 -9.86
CA PRO A 49 -23.89 -4.24 -10.98
C PRO A 49 -23.99 -3.14 -12.06
N PRO A 50 -22.89 -2.81 -12.76
CA PRO A 50 -21.57 -3.44 -12.72
C PRO A 50 -20.60 -2.75 -11.73
N ASN A 51 -21.08 -2.17 -10.63
CA ASN A 51 -20.15 -1.61 -9.64
C ASN A 51 -19.42 -2.76 -8.93
N PRO A 52 -18.08 -2.72 -8.82
CA PRO A 52 -17.34 -3.73 -8.08
C PRO A 52 -17.48 -3.51 -6.57
N MET A 53 -17.31 -4.59 -5.82
CA MET A 53 -17.15 -4.58 -4.36
C MET A 53 -15.68 -4.74 -4.00
N ILE A 54 -15.26 -4.23 -2.85
CA ILE A 54 -13.91 -4.49 -2.32
C ILE A 54 -14.04 -5.25 -1.00
N ILE A 55 -13.29 -6.34 -0.89
CA ILE A 55 -13.20 -7.13 0.33
C ILE A 55 -11.94 -6.68 1.07
N TYR A 56 -12.07 -6.36 2.36
CA TYR A 56 -10.95 -6.05 3.25
C TYR A 56 -10.85 -7.06 4.39
N ALA A 57 -9.61 -7.43 4.73
CA ALA A 57 -9.28 -8.21 5.90
C ALA A 57 -8.01 -7.67 6.56
N SER A 58 -8.15 -7.01 7.70
CA SER A 58 -7.01 -6.56 8.52
C SER A 58 -6.57 -7.67 9.46
N VAL A 59 -5.32 -8.10 9.35
CA VAL A 59 -4.67 -9.14 10.16
C VAL A 59 -3.54 -8.51 10.96
N SER A 60 -3.64 -8.57 12.28
CA SER A 60 -2.69 -7.90 13.17
C SER A 60 -2.49 -8.66 14.48
N GLN A 61 -1.36 -8.41 15.14
CA GLN A 61 -1.13 -8.80 16.53
C GLN A 61 -0.91 -7.54 17.37
N GLY A 62 -1.94 -7.11 18.08
CA GLY A 62 -1.92 -5.80 18.72
C GLY A 62 -1.85 -4.69 17.67
N LEU A 63 -0.74 -3.91 17.68
CA LEU A 63 -0.51 -2.82 16.72
C LEU A 63 0.42 -3.21 15.56
N MET A 64 0.90 -4.45 15.53
CA MET A 64 1.81 -4.94 14.51
C MET A 64 1.01 -5.65 13.41
N PRO A 65 1.13 -5.23 12.14
CA PRO A 65 0.61 -5.97 11.01
C PRO A 65 1.17 -7.38 10.90
N VAL A 66 0.38 -8.30 10.34
CA VAL A 66 0.83 -9.63 9.97
C VAL A 66 0.89 -9.72 8.45
N LYS A 67 2.09 -9.93 7.90
CA LYS A 67 2.29 -10.21 6.47
C LYS A 67 2.50 -11.72 6.23
N GLY A 68 2.34 -12.16 4.99
CA GLY A 68 2.62 -13.54 4.56
C GLY A 68 1.63 -14.59 5.09
N ALA A 69 0.47 -14.19 5.61
CA ALA A 69 -0.63 -15.10 5.90
C ALA A 69 -1.43 -15.42 4.63
N LYS A 70 -1.99 -16.63 4.53
CA LYS A 70 -2.97 -17.00 3.52
C LYS A 70 -4.34 -16.51 3.95
N VAL A 71 -4.88 -15.54 3.22
CA VAL A 71 -6.18 -14.93 3.52
C VAL A 71 -7.18 -15.28 2.44
N THR A 72 -8.27 -15.93 2.82
CA THR A 72 -9.31 -16.39 1.91
C THR A 72 -10.67 -15.86 2.34
N ALA A 73 -11.30 -15.07 1.48
CA ALA A 73 -12.69 -14.65 1.61
C ALA A 73 -13.62 -15.69 0.99
N ILE A 74 -14.69 -15.99 1.71
CA ILE A 74 -15.76 -16.90 1.34
C ILE A 74 -17.02 -16.07 1.31
N ILE A 75 -17.60 -15.94 0.11
CA ILE A 75 -18.80 -15.16 -0.15
C ILE A 75 -19.92 -16.14 -0.49
N GLU A 76 -21.01 -16.09 0.28
CA GLU A 76 -22.16 -16.97 0.07
C GLU A 76 -23.40 -16.15 -0.28
N SER A 77 -24.02 -16.44 -1.42
CA SER A 77 -25.26 -15.81 -1.87
C SER A 77 -26.48 -16.35 -1.12
N ALA A 78 -27.60 -15.64 -1.20
CA ALA A 78 -28.87 -16.08 -0.61
C ALA A 78 -29.39 -17.42 -1.18
N THR A 79 -28.91 -17.83 -2.36
CA THR A 79 -29.25 -19.11 -3.00
C THR A 79 -28.30 -20.26 -2.57
N GLY A 80 -27.30 -19.97 -1.73
CA GLY A 80 -26.30 -20.93 -1.25
C GLY A 80 -25.12 -21.13 -2.20
N ARG A 81 -24.94 -20.29 -3.23
CA ARG A 81 -23.75 -20.33 -4.08
C ARG A 81 -22.57 -19.72 -3.34
N VAL A 82 -21.44 -20.43 -3.36
CA VAL A 82 -20.23 -20.03 -2.66
C VAL A 82 -19.14 -19.62 -3.67
N SER A 83 -18.63 -18.40 -3.51
CA SER A 83 -17.45 -17.89 -4.22
C SER A 83 -16.29 -17.76 -3.24
N THR A 84 -15.10 -18.17 -3.67
CA THR A 84 -13.87 -18.10 -2.86
C THR A 84 -12.88 -17.16 -3.52
N VAL A 85 -12.35 -16.21 -2.76
CA VAL A 85 -11.42 -15.18 -3.25
C VAL A 85 -10.20 -15.13 -2.33
N GLU A 86 -9.01 -15.26 -2.89
CA GLU A 86 -7.76 -15.02 -2.16
C GLU A 86 -7.50 -13.51 -2.07
N LEU A 87 -7.29 -13.00 -0.86
CA LEU A 87 -6.95 -11.60 -0.62
C LEU A 87 -5.43 -11.46 -0.50
N LEU A 88 -4.89 -10.36 -1.01
CA LEU A 88 -3.45 -10.12 -1.07
C LEU A 88 -3.09 -8.83 -0.32
N ASP A 89 -1.90 -8.83 0.29
CA ASP A 89 -1.23 -7.68 0.93
C ASP A 89 0.06 -7.40 0.15
N ASN A 90 -0.11 -7.00 -1.12
CA ASN A 90 0.94 -6.88 -2.13
C ASN A 90 1.15 -5.45 -2.65
N GLY A 91 0.32 -4.50 -2.25
CA GLY A 91 0.31 -3.11 -2.69
C GLY A 91 -0.18 -2.92 -4.13
N ALA A 92 -0.99 -3.84 -4.65
CA ALA A 92 -1.58 -3.74 -5.98
C ALA A 92 -3.09 -3.99 -5.99
N GLY A 93 -3.76 -3.43 -6.99
CA GLY A 93 -5.20 -3.58 -7.17
C GLY A 93 -5.99 -2.91 -6.04
N ALA A 94 -6.87 -3.68 -5.39
CA ALA A 94 -7.62 -3.18 -4.24
C ALA A 94 -6.75 -2.91 -3.01
N ASP A 95 -5.59 -3.57 -2.90
CA ASP A 95 -4.61 -3.30 -1.85
C ASP A 95 -3.67 -2.16 -2.27
N ILE A 96 -3.62 -1.10 -1.47
CA ILE A 96 -2.89 0.12 -1.80
C ILE A 96 -1.55 0.24 -1.06
N VAL A 97 -1.31 -0.58 -0.03
CA VAL A 97 -0.08 -0.51 0.77
C VAL A 97 0.44 -1.90 1.10
N LYS A 98 1.50 -2.31 0.40
CA LYS A 98 2.17 -3.59 0.61
C LYS A 98 2.69 -3.78 2.05
N ASN A 99 2.45 -4.96 2.59
CA ASN A 99 2.85 -5.44 3.91
C ASN A 99 2.33 -4.58 5.09
N ASP A 100 1.14 -3.99 4.97
CA ASP A 100 0.52 -3.26 6.07
C ASP A 100 -0.47 -4.10 6.90
N GLY A 101 -0.60 -5.39 6.55
CA GLY A 101 -1.49 -6.36 7.19
C GLY A 101 -2.95 -6.19 6.80
N VAL A 102 -3.28 -5.30 5.86
CA VAL A 102 -4.57 -5.23 5.22
C VAL A 102 -4.49 -6.03 3.92
N TYR A 103 -5.28 -7.09 3.87
CA TYR A 103 -5.43 -7.90 2.68
C TYR A 103 -6.71 -7.49 1.98
N SER A 104 -6.63 -7.22 0.68
CA SER A 104 -7.81 -6.83 -0.10
C SER A 104 -7.82 -7.36 -1.52
N ARG A 105 -9.02 -7.40 -2.09
CA ARG A 105 -9.26 -7.77 -3.48
C ARG A 105 -10.63 -7.28 -3.97
N TYR A 106 -10.76 -7.03 -5.27
CA TYR A 106 -12.06 -6.77 -5.88
C TYR A 106 -12.93 -8.04 -5.97
N PHE A 107 -14.24 -7.85 -5.82
CA PHE A 107 -15.26 -8.87 -6.02
C PHE A 107 -16.31 -8.40 -7.03
N THR A 108 -16.46 -9.19 -8.09
CA THR A 108 -17.32 -8.92 -9.24
C THR A 108 -18.22 -10.11 -9.62
N ASP A 109 -18.04 -11.26 -8.96
CA ASP A 109 -18.70 -12.54 -9.33
C ASP A 109 -20.10 -12.63 -8.72
N PHE A 110 -20.92 -11.62 -8.99
CA PHE A 110 -22.32 -11.59 -8.60
C PHE A 110 -23.09 -12.60 -9.43
N THR A 111 -24.01 -13.34 -8.81
CA THR A 111 -24.78 -14.40 -9.49
C THR A 111 -26.28 -14.17 -9.37
N ASP A 112 -26.75 -13.84 -8.17
CA ASP A 112 -28.16 -13.67 -7.83
C ASP A 112 -28.42 -12.31 -7.17
N LYS A 113 -29.64 -11.80 -7.30
CA LYS A 113 -30.13 -10.68 -6.48
C LYS A 113 -30.25 -11.14 -5.01
N GLY A 114 -29.99 -10.23 -4.07
CA GLY A 114 -30.26 -10.46 -2.66
C GLY A 114 -29.01 -10.40 -1.78
N ARG A 115 -29.09 -11.03 -0.61
CA ARG A 115 -28.05 -10.94 0.42
C ARG A 115 -26.85 -11.83 0.08
N TYR A 116 -25.66 -11.27 0.25
CA TYR A 116 -24.40 -12.00 0.22
C TYR A 116 -23.72 -11.87 1.57
N SER A 117 -23.28 -12.99 2.15
CA SER A 117 -22.54 -12.99 3.41
C SER A 117 -21.04 -13.14 3.17
N LEU A 118 -20.23 -12.46 3.96
CA LEU A 118 -18.77 -12.53 3.91
C LEU A 118 -18.25 -13.25 5.16
N LYS A 119 -17.40 -14.26 4.94
CA LYS A 119 -16.57 -14.89 5.95
C LYS A 119 -15.13 -14.92 5.47
N VAL A 120 -14.20 -14.45 6.29
CA VAL A 120 -12.77 -14.49 5.98
C VAL A 120 -12.09 -15.53 6.86
N ARG A 121 -11.28 -16.39 6.24
CA ARG A 121 -10.40 -17.35 6.91
C ARG A 121 -8.95 -16.92 6.68
N VAL A 122 -8.18 -16.89 7.77
CA VAL A 122 -6.75 -16.57 7.74
C VAL A 122 -5.98 -17.75 8.29
N GLU A 123 -4.98 -18.19 7.55
CA GLU A 123 -4.16 -19.34 7.89
C GLU A 123 -2.69 -19.03 7.67
N SER A 124 -1.85 -19.55 8.56
CA SER A 124 -0.41 -19.48 8.44
C SER A 124 0.18 -20.84 8.76
N ASP A 125 1.04 -21.31 7.87
CA ASP A 125 1.94 -22.44 8.15
C ASP A 125 3.21 -21.90 8.81
N ASP A 126 3.88 -22.72 9.61
CA ASP A 126 5.08 -22.32 10.36
C ASP A 126 6.09 -21.56 9.47
N ASN A 127 6.56 -20.42 9.97
CA ASN A 127 7.60 -19.55 9.38
C ASN A 127 7.25 -18.80 8.09
N LYS A 128 6.00 -18.84 7.59
CA LYS A 128 5.61 -18.02 6.42
C LYS A 128 5.18 -16.61 6.81
N SER A 129 4.48 -16.48 7.93
CA SER A 129 3.95 -15.19 8.36
C SER A 129 4.89 -14.50 9.33
N GLN A 130 4.96 -13.19 9.22
CA GLN A 130 5.83 -12.36 10.05
C GLN A 130 5.09 -11.12 10.52
N LEU A 131 5.46 -10.66 11.70
CA LEU A 131 5.08 -9.34 12.18
C LEU A 131 5.87 -8.28 11.45
N VAL A 132 5.18 -7.23 11.02
CA VAL A 132 5.83 -6.05 10.47
C VAL A 132 6.00 -5.03 11.58
N VAL A 133 7.25 -4.71 11.91
CA VAL A 133 7.53 -3.61 12.83
C VAL A 133 7.26 -2.30 12.08
N PRO A 134 6.38 -1.42 12.58
CA PRO A 134 6.19 -0.12 11.98
C PRO A 134 7.54 0.60 11.94
N LYS A 135 8.04 0.93 10.73
CA LYS A 135 9.26 1.71 10.59
C LYS A 135 9.00 3.08 11.21
N ASN A 136 9.52 3.30 12.42
CA ASN A 136 9.44 4.60 13.07
C ASN A 136 10.17 5.60 12.16
N ARG A 137 9.40 6.55 11.58
CA ARG A 137 9.91 7.57 10.66
C ARG A 137 10.81 8.60 11.34
N ALA A 138 10.93 8.54 12.67
CA ALA A 138 11.94 9.31 13.39
C ALA A 138 13.35 8.89 12.94
N LEU A 139 14.09 9.85 12.39
CA LEU A 139 15.50 9.70 12.08
C LEU A 139 16.25 9.26 13.34
N TYR A 140 17.04 8.20 13.24
CA TYR A 140 17.98 7.86 14.31
C TYR A 140 19.04 8.95 14.37
N VAL A 141 19.17 9.60 15.53
CA VAL A 141 20.20 10.60 15.77
C VAL A 141 21.45 9.86 16.24
N PRO A 142 22.54 9.80 15.44
CA PRO A 142 23.73 9.01 15.78
C PRO A 142 24.54 9.60 16.93
N GLY A 143 24.31 10.87 17.27
CA GLY A 143 24.96 11.55 18.38
C GLY A 143 24.58 13.02 18.45
N TYR A 144 25.06 13.70 19.48
CA TYR A 144 24.90 15.14 19.68
C TYR A 144 26.23 15.78 20.09
N ILE A 145 26.34 17.10 19.92
CA ILE A 145 27.53 17.87 20.32
C ILE A 145 27.19 18.62 21.61
N GLU A 146 28.02 18.45 22.63
CA GLU A 146 27.93 19.17 23.89
C GLU A 146 29.32 19.71 24.24
N ASN A 147 29.44 21.03 24.46
CA ASN A 147 30.71 21.70 24.77
C ASN A 147 31.86 21.41 23.78
N GLY A 148 31.55 21.19 22.50
CA GLY A 148 32.53 20.84 21.47
C GLY A 148 32.98 19.38 21.47
N MET A 149 32.45 18.54 22.36
CA MET A 149 32.67 17.10 22.37
C MET A 149 31.50 16.38 21.68
N ILE A 150 31.82 15.36 20.88
CA ILE A 150 30.84 14.53 20.17
C ILE A 150 30.42 13.38 21.09
N HIS A 151 29.14 13.33 21.45
CA HIS A 151 28.53 12.23 22.20
C HIS A 151 27.76 11.34 21.25
N MET A 152 28.21 10.09 21.06
CA MET A 152 27.54 9.11 20.22
C MET A 152 26.39 8.43 20.97
N ASN A 153 25.24 8.30 20.31
CA ASN A 153 24.13 7.52 20.81
C ASN A 153 24.36 6.01 20.56
N PRO A 154 23.79 5.12 21.39
CA PRO A 154 23.84 3.68 21.17
C PRO A 154 23.20 3.33 19.83
N THR A 155 23.83 2.44 19.06
CA THR A 155 23.30 1.97 17.77
C THR A 155 21.85 1.54 17.91
N ARG A 156 21.05 1.86 16.88
CA ARG A 156 19.65 1.41 16.83
C ARG A 156 19.64 -0.11 17.02
N PRO A 157 18.87 -0.63 18.01
CA PRO A 157 18.74 -2.08 18.18
C PRO A 157 18.22 -2.70 16.88
N GLU A 158 18.93 -3.70 16.37
CA GLU A 158 18.45 -4.49 15.24
C GLU A 158 17.38 -5.46 15.75
N VAL A 159 16.19 -5.39 15.14
CA VAL A 159 15.17 -6.40 15.33
C VAL A 159 15.45 -7.50 14.32
N LYS A 160 15.71 -8.71 14.81
CA LYS A 160 15.97 -9.86 13.95
C LYS A 160 14.67 -10.37 13.35
N ASP A 161 14.70 -10.80 12.09
CA ASP A 161 13.53 -11.33 11.40
C ASP A 161 13.00 -12.61 12.05
N GLU A 162 13.87 -13.40 12.70
CA GLU A 162 13.46 -14.58 13.46
C GLU A 162 12.55 -14.23 14.65
N ASP A 163 12.77 -13.08 15.31
CA ASP A 163 11.96 -12.63 16.45
C ASP A 163 10.56 -12.17 16.03
N LEU A 164 10.38 -11.90 14.73
CA LEU A 164 9.12 -11.45 14.13
C LEU A 164 8.34 -12.60 13.47
N SER A 165 8.95 -13.77 13.34
CA SER A 165 8.33 -14.93 12.71
C SER A 165 7.20 -15.49 13.58
N LEU A 166 6.06 -15.75 12.96
CA LEU A 166 4.89 -16.31 13.61
C LEU A 166 4.85 -17.83 13.37
N GLY A 167 4.49 -18.57 14.41
CA GLY A 167 4.15 -19.99 14.27
C GLY A 167 2.76 -20.18 13.67
N ALA A 168 2.38 -21.43 13.41
CA ALA A 168 1.11 -21.76 12.78
C ALA A 168 -0.11 -21.21 13.54
N PHE A 169 -1.04 -20.59 12.82
CA PHE A 169 -2.30 -20.11 13.37
C PHE A 169 -3.43 -20.18 12.35
N SER A 170 -4.65 -20.24 12.88
CA SER A 170 -5.87 -20.06 12.08
C SER A 170 -6.81 -19.10 12.78
N ARG A 171 -7.42 -18.20 12.00
CA ARG A 171 -8.43 -17.25 12.44
C ARG A 171 -9.57 -17.20 11.44
N THR A 172 -10.74 -16.84 11.94
CA THR A 172 -11.92 -16.61 11.10
C THR A 172 -12.64 -15.39 11.64
N SER A 173 -13.06 -14.52 10.72
CA SER A 173 -13.92 -13.38 11.02
C SER A 173 -15.13 -13.41 10.10
N SER A 174 -16.30 -13.04 10.63
CA SER A 174 -17.38 -12.59 9.76
C SER A 174 -17.00 -11.20 9.24
N GLY A 175 -17.27 -10.95 7.96
CA GLY A 175 -17.12 -9.64 7.34
C GLY A 175 -18.46 -8.96 7.05
N GLY A 176 -19.52 -9.38 7.75
CA GLY A 176 -20.87 -8.86 7.56
C GLY A 176 -21.55 -9.41 6.30
N SER A 177 -22.36 -8.56 5.67
CA SER A 177 -23.09 -8.90 4.46
C SER A 177 -23.47 -7.66 3.69
N PHE A 178 -23.58 -7.79 2.38
CA PHE A 178 -24.12 -6.75 1.52
C PHE A 178 -25.36 -7.25 0.78
N ILE A 179 -26.16 -6.31 0.27
CA ILE A 179 -27.36 -6.60 -0.53
C ILE A 179 -27.12 -6.16 -1.97
N LEU A 180 -27.32 -7.08 -2.90
CA LEU A 180 -27.39 -6.79 -4.32
C LEU A 180 -28.83 -6.42 -4.71
N GLU A 181 -29.04 -5.20 -5.18
CA GLU A 181 -30.39 -4.66 -5.45
C GLU A 181 -31.02 -5.23 -6.73
N SER A 182 -30.19 -5.56 -7.72
CA SER A 182 -30.59 -6.16 -8.99
C SER A 182 -29.68 -7.33 -9.35
N ALA A 183 -30.20 -8.31 -10.08
CA ALA A 183 -29.38 -9.41 -10.59
C ALA A 183 -28.53 -8.91 -11.77
N PRO A 184 -27.28 -9.40 -11.91
CA PRO A 184 -26.46 -9.07 -13.07
C PRO A 184 -27.14 -9.59 -14.35
N SER A 185 -27.02 -8.83 -15.44
CA SER A 185 -27.56 -9.23 -16.74
C SER A 185 -26.67 -10.32 -17.35
N SER A 186 -27.28 -11.35 -17.96
CA SER A 186 -26.54 -12.48 -18.56
C SER A 186 -25.74 -12.13 -19.82
N SER A 187 -25.93 -10.92 -20.38
CA SER A 187 -25.29 -10.47 -21.62
C SER A 187 -24.47 -9.18 -21.45
N GLN A 188 -23.93 -8.94 -20.26
CA GLN A 188 -23.23 -7.68 -20.01
C GLN A 188 -21.90 -7.66 -20.77
N PRO A 189 -21.64 -6.61 -21.58
CA PRO A 189 -20.32 -6.41 -22.18
C PRO A 189 -19.28 -6.26 -21.07
N ASP A 190 -18.02 -6.51 -21.38
CA ASP A 190 -16.90 -6.24 -20.48
C ASP A 190 -16.86 -4.73 -20.16
N VAL A 191 -16.97 -4.38 -18.88
CA VAL A 191 -17.01 -2.99 -18.39
C VAL A 191 -15.85 -2.70 -17.43
N TYR A 192 -15.08 -3.72 -17.05
CA TYR A 192 -14.04 -3.57 -16.04
C TYR A 192 -12.70 -3.40 -16.73
N LYS A 193 -12.20 -2.16 -16.79
CA LYS A 193 -10.82 -1.94 -17.21
C LYS A 193 -9.83 -2.52 -16.18
N PRO A 194 -8.57 -2.81 -16.58
CA PRO A 194 -7.51 -3.17 -15.66
C PRO A 194 -7.26 -2.07 -14.62
N GLU A 195 -6.84 -2.44 -13.41
CA GLU A 195 -6.41 -1.43 -12.46
C GLU A 195 -5.06 -0.81 -12.82
N LYS A 196 -4.84 0.42 -12.37
CA LYS A 196 -3.56 1.12 -12.53
C LYS A 196 -2.46 0.42 -11.73
N ILE A 197 -1.26 0.40 -12.31
CA ILE A 197 -0.06 -0.08 -11.64
C ILE A 197 0.45 1.02 -10.68
N MET A 198 0.73 0.67 -9.43
CA MET A 198 1.07 1.65 -8.38
C MET A 198 2.53 1.61 -7.92
N ASP A 199 3.27 0.56 -8.31
CA ASP A 199 4.59 0.23 -7.82
C ASP A 199 5.61 0.07 -8.96
N LEU A 200 5.45 0.80 -10.06
CA LEU A 200 6.44 0.82 -11.13
C LEU A 200 7.75 1.38 -10.58
N GLU A 201 8.81 0.60 -10.69
CA GLU A 201 10.19 0.95 -10.34
C GLU A 201 11.07 0.87 -11.58
N ALA A 202 12.12 1.69 -11.60
CA ALA A 202 13.05 1.78 -12.72
C ALA A 202 14.47 1.94 -12.20
N ASN A 203 15.40 1.19 -12.78
CA ASN A 203 16.83 1.27 -12.48
C ASN A 203 17.64 1.34 -13.78
N ILE A 204 18.79 2.01 -13.74
CA ILE A 204 19.75 2.08 -14.85
C ILE A 204 21.06 1.46 -14.38
N GLU A 205 21.48 0.39 -15.05
CA GLU A 205 22.76 -0.30 -14.82
C GLU A 205 23.42 -0.57 -16.17
N ASP A 206 24.68 -0.19 -16.35
CA ASP A 206 25.47 -0.49 -17.56
C ASP A 206 24.75 -0.18 -18.89
N GLN A 207 24.09 0.99 -18.98
CA GLN A 207 23.29 1.45 -20.13
C GLN A 207 22.01 0.62 -20.41
N MET A 208 21.68 -0.33 -19.54
CA MET A 208 20.42 -1.06 -19.54
C MET A 208 19.44 -0.45 -18.54
N ILE A 209 18.20 -0.28 -18.97
CA ILE A 209 17.09 0.08 -18.09
C ILE A 209 16.40 -1.21 -17.68
N THR A 210 16.21 -1.40 -16.38
CA THR A 210 15.39 -2.49 -15.82
C THR A 210 14.20 -1.90 -15.11
N LEU A 211 13.00 -2.36 -15.49
CA LEU A 211 11.73 -1.97 -14.91
C LEU A 211 11.12 -3.16 -14.17
N THR A 212 10.53 -2.90 -13.01
CA THR A 212 9.81 -3.89 -12.20
C THR A 212 8.49 -3.32 -11.70
N TRP A 213 7.43 -4.12 -11.71
CA TRP A 213 6.11 -3.72 -11.20
C TRP A 213 5.27 -4.96 -10.86
N THR A 214 4.17 -4.76 -10.14
CA THR A 214 3.18 -5.84 -9.92
C THR A 214 2.16 -5.86 -11.07
N ALA A 215 1.98 -7.02 -11.69
CA ALA A 215 1.01 -7.25 -12.76
C ALA A 215 -0.42 -6.94 -12.29
N THR A 216 -1.20 -6.36 -13.19
CA THR A 216 -2.63 -6.04 -13.00
C THR A 216 -3.51 -6.99 -13.83
N GLY A 217 -4.82 -6.99 -13.55
CA GLY A 217 -5.78 -7.89 -14.17
C GLY A 217 -6.21 -7.51 -15.59
N ASP A 218 -7.08 -8.35 -16.14
CA ASP A 218 -7.95 -8.00 -17.28
C ASP A 218 -9.08 -7.11 -16.75
N ASP A 219 -9.78 -7.61 -15.72
CA ASP A 219 -10.86 -6.92 -15.03
C ASP A 219 -10.38 -6.54 -13.62
N LEU A 220 -10.04 -5.26 -13.42
CA LEU A 220 -9.49 -4.75 -12.16
C LEU A 220 -8.21 -5.52 -11.72
N ASP A 221 -8.29 -6.33 -10.66
CA ASP A 221 -7.20 -7.16 -10.12
C ASP A 221 -7.42 -8.68 -10.35
N LYS A 222 -8.16 -9.03 -11.41
CA LYS A 222 -8.45 -10.43 -11.79
C LYS A 222 -8.01 -10.74 -13.21
N GLY A 223 -7.47 -11.95 -13.40
CA GLY A 223 -6.96 -12.40 -14.70
C GLY A 223 -5.65 -11.71 -15.06
N ASN A 224 -5.41 -11.52 -16.35
CA ASN A 224 -4.16 -11.00 -16.89
C ASN A 224 -4.47 -9.86 -17.86
N ALA A 225 -3.73 -8.77 -17.77
CA ALA A 225 -3.73 -7.79 -18.84
C ALA A 225 -3.35 -8.45 -20.18
N SER A 226 -3.88 -7.96 -21.30
CA SER A 226 -3.52 -8.49 -22.63
C SER A 226 -2.19 -7.95 -23.12
N ARG A 227 -1.84 -6.70 -22.80
CA ARG A 227 -0.56 -6.06 -23.13
C ARG A 227 -0.33 -4.79 -22.29
N TYR A 228 0.88 -4.24 -22.40
CA TYR A 228 1.23 -2.95 -21.82
C TYR A 228 1.55 -1.90 -22.89
N ASP A 229 1.22 -0.64 -22.62
CA ASP A 229 1.77 0.54 -23.29
C ASP A 229 2.76 1.20 -22.34
N LEU A 230 4.06 1.04 -22.63
CA LEU A 230 5.16 1.59 -21.84
C LEU A 230 5.70 2.85 -22.51
N ARG A 231 5.81 3.93 -21.74
CA ARG A 231 6.29 5.23 -22.21
C ARG A 231 7.48 5.70 -21.39
N MET A 232 8.44 6.34 -22.06
CA MET A 232 9.58 6.99 -21.45
C MET A 232 9.71 8.46 -21.88
N SER A 233 10.26 9.30 -21.00
CA SER A 233 10.47 10.73 -21.24
C SER A 233 11.61 11.28 -20.39
N THR A 234 12.28 12.33 -20.85
CA THR A 234 13.17 13.17 -20.03
C THR A 234 12.43 14.33 -19.35
N ASP A 235 11.21 14.64 -19.80
CA ASP A 235 10.33 15.63 -19.20
C ASP A 235 9.25 14.94 -18.34
N LEU A 236 9.41 15.07 -17.02
CA LEU A 236 8.46 14.58 -16.02
C LEU A 236 7.06 15.19 -16.19
N LYS A 237 6.99 16.50 -16.49
CA LYS A 237 5.72 17.21 -16.59
C LYS A 237 4.97 16.75 -17.84
N GLY A 238 5.66 16.71 -18.98
CA GLY A 238 5.14 16.21 -20.24
C GLY A 238 4.61 14.77 -20.12
N LEU A 239 5.33 13.87 -19.45
CA LEU A 239 4.88 12.50 -19.23
C LEU A 239 3.62 12.42 -18.35
N ARG A 240 3.57 13.22 -17.28
CA ARG A 240 2.42 13.26 -16.37
C ARG A 240 1.16 13.82 -17.02
N GLU A 241 1.30 14.91 -17.78
CA GLU A 241 0.17 15.63 -18.36
C GLU A 241 -0.26 15.03 -19.71
N ASN A 242 0.67 14.44 -20.48
CA ASN A 242 0.42 13.99 -21.85
C ASN A 242 1.12 12.64 -22.14
N PHE A 243 0.69 11.58 -21.47
CA PHE A 243 1.22 10.21 -21.61
C PHE A 243 1.42 9.75 -23.07
N ILE A 244 0.45 10.03 -23.95
CA ILE A 244 0.45 9.56 -25.35
C ILE A 244 1.59 10.18 -26.18
N ASN A 245 2.03 11.40 -25.83
CA ASN A 245 3.07 12.11 -26.57
C ASN A 245 4.50 11.66 -26.20
N ALA A 246 4.65 10.93 -25.09
CA ALA A 246 5.93 10.40 -24.67
C ALA A 246 6.42 9.26 -25.58
N THR A 247 7.72 9.03 -25.58
CA THR A 247 8.37 8.02 -26.43
C THR A 247 7.88 6.62 -26.04
N GLN A 248 7.30 5.90 -26.99
CA GLN A 248 6.85 4.53 -26.77
C GLN A 248 8.04 3.57 -26.75
N VAL A 249 8.07 2.71 -25.74
CA VAL A 249 9.03 1.62 -25.62
C VAL A 249 8.40 0.34 -26.17
N ASN A 250 9.12 -0.38 -27.02
CA ASN A 250 8.64 -1.67 -27.52
C ASN A 250 8.75 -2.73 -26.42
N ILE A 251 7.59 -3.11 -25.88
CA ILE A 251 7.44 -4.15 -24.84
C ILE A 251 6.70 -5.38 -25.37
N SER A 252 6.64 -5.56 -26.69
CA SER A 252 5.87 -6.66 -27.32
C SER A 252 6.39 -8.07 -27.01
N SER A 253 7.63 -8.20 -26.52
CA SER A 253 8.20 -9.48 -26.11
C SER A 253 7.71 -9.96 -24.74
N LEU A 254 7.15 -9.07 -23.91
CA LEU A 254 6.63 -9.42 -22.60
C LEU A 254 5.20 -9.94 -22.73
N THR A 255 4.94 -11.12 -22.16
CA THR A 255 3.58 -11.65 -21.99
C THR A 255 3.13 -11.37 -20.57
N PRO A 256 2.07 -10.57 -20.35
CA PRO A 256 1.63 -10.24 -19.01
C PRO A 256 1.24 -11.48 -18.18
N GLN A 257 1.75 -11.51 -16.95
CA GLN A 257 1.45 -12.51 -15.94
C GLN A 257 0.08 -12.24 -15.29
N GLU A 258 -0.35 -13.18 -14.46
CA GLU A 258 -1.58 -13.02 -13.67
C GLU A 258 -1.43 -11.88 -12.66
N ALA A 259 -2.54 -11.19 -12.38
CA ALA A 259 -2.59 -10.11 -11.40
C ALA A 259 -1.95 -10.52 -10.06
N GLY A 260 -1.05 -9.68 -9.56
CA GLY A 260 -0.33 -9.89 -8.30
C GLY A 260 1.06 -10.52 -8.43
N PHE A 261 1.43 -11.04 -9.60
CA PHE A 261 2.81 -11.48 -9.88
C PHE A 261 3.73 -10.31 -10.22
N ILE A 262 5.03 -10.45 -9.95
CA ILE A 262 6.02 -9.43 -10.29
C ILE A 262 6.43 -9.58 -11.75
N GLU A 263 6.37 -8.48 -12.48
CA GLU A 263 6.90 -8.33 -13.82
C GLU A 263 8.30 -7.73 -13.80
N THR A 264 9.12 -8.12 -14.77
CA THR A 264 10.46 -7.55 -14.98
C THR A 264 10.72 -7.41 -16.46
N PHE A 265 11.16 -6.22 -16.87
CA PHE A 265 11.48 -5.94 -18.26
C PHE A 265 12.76 -5.11 -18.36
N SER A 266 13.71 -5.58 -19.17
CA SER A 266 14.98 -4.88 -19.39
C SER A 266 15.19 -4.57 -20.87
N PHE A 267 15.67 -3.37 -21.17
CA PHE A 267 15.94 -2.94 -22.54
C PHE A 267 17.04 -1.87 -22.58
N ALA A 268 17.70 -1.76 -23.74
CA ALA A 268 18.58 -0.63 -24.05
C ALA A 268 17.79 0.39 -24.90
N PRO A 269 17.76 1.68 -24.52
CA PRO A 269 17.03 2.68 -25.29
C PRO A 269 17.79 3.02 -26.58
N GLU A 270 17.15 2.86 -27.74
CA GLU A 270 17.81 3.05 -29.05
C GLU A 270 18.16 4.52 -29.35
N ASN A 271 17.33 5.47 -28.89
CA ASN A 271 17.41 6.89 -29.26
C ASN A 271 17.80 7.81 -28.10
N VAL A 272 18.32 7.25 -27.00
CA VAL A 272 18.72 8.02 -25.82
C VAL A 272 20.12 7.62 -25.43
N VAL A 273 21.04 8.58 -25.46
CA VAL A 273 22.39 8.38 -24.90
C VAL A 273 22.29 8.53 -23.39
N ILE A 274 22.62 7.46 -22.66
CA ILE A 274 22.69 7.45 -21.21
C ILE A 274 24.10 7.89 -20.80
N GLU A 275 24.22 9.12 -20.31
CA GLU A 275 25.46 9.71 -19.81
C GLU A 275 25.35 10.03 -18.32
N ASN A 276 26.46 10.47 -17.71
CA ASN A 276 26.45 10.89 -16.32
C ASN A 276 25.53 12.10 -16.13
N GLY A 277 24.56 11.98 -15.22
CA GLY A 277 23.52 12.99 -14.98
C GLY A 277 22.23 12.77 -15.76
N THR A 278 22.13 11.74 -16.61
CA THR A 278 20.89 11.41 -17.32
C THR A 278 19.81 10.97 -16.32
N VAL A 279 18.63 11.58 -16.42
CA VAL A 279 17.42 11.20 -15.67
C VAL A 279 16.32 10.84 -16.67
N LEU A 280 15.72 9.67 -16.49
CA LEU A 280 14.62 9.17 -17.31
C LEU A 280 13.41 8.87 -16.43
N PHE A 281 12.23 9.18 -16.98
CA PHE A 281 10.94 8.94 -16.36
C PHE A 281 10.15 7.92 -17.17
N PHE A 282 9.47 7.01 -16.48
CA PHE A 282 8.70 5.93 -17.09
C PHE A 282 7.28 5.91 -16.53
N ALA A 283 6.32 5.59 -17.40
CA ALA A 283 4.94 5.32 -17.02
C ALA A 283 4.41 4.18 -17.87
N ILE A 284 3.54 3.36 -17.29
CA ILE A 284 2.95 2.19 -17.95
C ILE A 284 1.43 2.22 -17.84
N VAL A 285 0.77 1.73 -18.87
CA VAL A 285 -0.69 1.51 -18.93
C VAL A 285 -0.96 0.06 -19.29
N ALA A 286 -1.85 -0.60 -18.56
CA ALA A 286 -2.32 -1.93 -18.88
C ALA A 286 -3.52 -1.86 -19.81
N ILE A 287 -3.61 -2.83 -20.73
CA ILE A 287 -4.67 -2.91 -21.73
C ILE A 287 -5.27 -4.30 -21.70
N ASP A 288 -6.60 -4.38 -21.54
CA ASP A 288 -7.36 -5.64 -21.49
C ASP A 288 -7.61 -6.25 -22.88
N LYS A 289 -8.32 -7.38 -22.90
CA LYS A 289 -8.70 -8.11 -24.13
C LYS A 289 -9.65 -7.33 -25.06
N VAL A 290 -10.43 -6.40 -24.53
CA VAL A 290 -11.37 -5.54 -25.28
C VAL A 290 -10.81 -4.14 -25.55
N SER A 291 -9.51 -3.93 -25.29
CA SER A 291 -8.77 -2.68 -25.44
C SER A 291 -9.23 -1.50 -24.55
N GLN A 292 -9.86 -1.76 -23.39
CA GLN A 292 -9.93 -0.76 -22.32
C GLN A 292 -8.55 -0.60 -21.68
N LYS A 293 -8.25 0.61 -21.24
CA LYS A 293 -6.94 1.00 -20.72
C LYS A 293 -7.05 1.37 -19.25
N SER A 294 -6.12 0.92 -18.42
CA SER A 294 -5.97 1.42 -17.05
C SER A 294 -5.65 2.92 -17.05
N ASP A 295 -5.72 3.54 -15.87
CA ASP A 295 -5.07 4.84 -15.69
C ASP A 295 -3.54 4.66 -15.75
N PRO A 296 -2.76 5.71 -16.09
CA PRO A 296 -1.31 5.65 -16.05
C PRO A 296 -0.78 5.31 -14.66
N SER A 297 0.32 4.56 -14.62
CA SER A 297 0.98 4.19 -13.37
C SER A 297 1.51 5.39 -12.59
N ASN A 298 2.05 5.12 -11.40
CA ASN A 298 3.04 6.02 -10.81
C ASN A 298 4.19 6.26 -11.81
N ILE A 299 4.82 7.44 -11.73
CA ILE A 299 5.97 7.74 -12.59
C ILE A 299 7.22 7.22 -11.91
N ALA A 300 7.85 6.21 -12.51
CA ALA A 300 9.14 5.71 -12.07
C ALA A 300 10.26 6.61 -12.60
N GLN A 301 11.30 6.79 -11.79
CA GLN A 301 12.47 7.59 -12.15
C GLN A 301 13.70 6.72 -12.05
N ALA A 302 14.52 6.72 -13.09
CA ALA A 302 15.86 6.16 -13.05
C ALA A 302 16.88 7.23 -13.43
N ALA A 303 18.03 7.24 -12.77
CA ALA A 303 19.08 8.20 -13.04
C ALA A 303 20.46 7.56 -12.96
N LEU A 304 21.34 7.92 -13.89
CA LEU A 304 22.74 7.51 -13.86
C LEU A 304 23.58 8.64 -13.25
N PHE A 305 24.15 8.40 -12.07
CA PHE A 305 25.09 9.31 -11.43
C PHE A 305 26.38 8.58 -11.07
N VAL A 306 27.46 8.91 -11.76
CA VAL A 306 28.81 8.46 -11.43
C VAL A 306 29.48 9.56 -10.60
N PRO A 307 29.72 9.34 -9.29
CA PRO A 307 30.45 10.31 -8.49
C PRO A 307 31.89 10.45 -9.00
N PRO A 308 32.50 11.65 -8.93
CA PRO A 308 33.87 11.84 -9.38
C PRO A 308 34.82 10.94 -8.61
N THR A 309 35.69 10.23 -9.33
CA THR A 309 36.77 9.44 -8.72
C THR A 309 37.63 10.38 -7.86
N PRO A 310 37.84 10.11 -6.57
CA PRO A 310 38.68 10.95 -5.73
C PRO A 310 40.08 11.00 -6.33
N ALA A 311 40.61 12.22 -6.52
CA ALA A 311 41.93 12.44 -7.09
C ALA A 311 42.99 11.68 -6.27
N PRO A 312 43.97 11.03 -6.91
CA PRO A 312 45.06 10.40 -6.20
C PRO A 312 45.76 11.44 -5.34
N THR A 313 45.87 11.17 -4.04
CA THR A 313 46.53 12.06 -3.08
C THR A 313 48.03 12.05 -3.37
N THR A 314 48.51 12.97 -4.19
CA THR A 314 49.94 13.22 -4.35
C THR A 314 50.44 13.82 -3.03
N THR A 315 50.98 12.96 -2.16
CA THR A 315 51.64 13.38 -0.93
C THR A 315 53.00 13.97 -1.29
N THR A 316 53.03 15.25 -1.62
CA THR A 316 54.29 16.00 -1.61
C THR A 316 54.55 16.39 -0.15
N ALA A 317 55.49 15.70 0.48
CA ALA A 317 56.01 16.10 1.79
C ALA A 317 56.64 17.50 1.65
N GLN A 318 56.02 18.50 2.27
CA GLN A 318 56.61 19.83 2.38
C GLN A 318 56.66 20.21 3.86
N GLU A 319 57.88 20.53 4.30
CA GLU A 319 58.30 20.81 5.66
C GLU A 319 57.43 21.85 6.37
N ALA A 320 57.18 21.59 7.64
CA ALA A 320 56.51 22.48 8.56
C ALA A 320 57.28 23.81 8.69
N THR A 321 56.65 24.93 8.33
CA THR A 321 57.03 26.24 8.86
C THR A 321 55.81 26.96 9.39
N THR A 322 55.82 27.15 10.70
CA THR A 322 54.82 27.80 11.53
C THR A 322 54.58 29.24 11.12
N THR A 323 53.45 29.57 10.49
CA THR A 323 52.85 30.90 10.64
C THR A 323 51.34 30.87 10.45
N LYS A 324 50.65 31.32 11.50
CA LYS A 324 49.20 31.44 11.66
C LYS A 324 48.59 32.40 10.62
N PRO A 325 47.62 31.99 9.79
CA PRO A 325 46.80 32.94 9.05
C PRO A 325 45.56 33.32 9.87
N ILE A 326 45.36 34.62 10.01
CA ILE A 326 44.15 35.26 10.53
C ILE A 326 43.04 35.07 9.48
N LEU A 327 41.93 34.43 9.85
CA LEU A 327 40.73 34.34 9.03
C LEU A 327 39.84 35.55 9.33
N THR A 328 39.86 36.55 8.46
CA THR A 328 38.81 37.58 8.40
C THR A 328 37.62 37.02 7.63
N HIS A 329 36.50 36.82 8.33
CA HIS A 329 35.21 36.49 7.72
C HIS A 329 34.66 37.68 6.90
N PRO A 330 34.21 37.48 5.66
CA PRO A 330 33.32 38.42 5.00
C PRO A 330 31.94 38.33 5.64
N LYS A 331 31.45 39.44 6.20
CA LYS A 331 30.04 39.62 6.58
C LYS A 331 29.19 39.70 5.31
N THR A 332 28.51 38.62 4.96
CA THR A 332 27.30 38.68 4.14
C THR A 332 26.10 38.83 5.08
N ASN A 333 25.62 40.07 5.21
CA ASN A 333 24.32 40.37 5.81
C ASN A 333 23.21 39.88 4.86
N VAL A 334 22.58 38.77 5.19
CA VAL A 334 21.18 38.50 4.81
C VAL A 334 20.44 38.09 6.08
N SER A 335 19.93 39.08 6.78
CA SER A 335 19.06 38.89 7.95
C SER A 335 17.63 38.63 7.46
N ASN A 336 17.25 37.37 7.29
CA ASN A 336 15.86 36.95 7.39
C ASN A 336 15.74 35.99 8.58
N SER A 337 16.03 36.48 9.78
CA SER A 337 15.62 35.82 11.02
C SER A 337 14.22 36.30 11.37
N LEU A 338 13.21 35.46 11.11
CA LEU A 338 11.86 35.65 11.64
C LEU A 338 11.95 35.69 13.16
N ASN A 339 11.56 36.82 13.74
CA ASN A 339 11.68 37.06 15.16
C ASN A 339 10.72 36.12 15.91
N ILE A 340 11.10 35.65 17.11
CA ILE A 340 10.26 34.73 17.91
C ILE A 340 8.86 35.33 18.16
N THR A 341 8.77 36.65 18.26
CA THR A 341 7.51 37.39 18.38
C THR A 341 6.61 37.23 17.14
N ASP A 342 7.18 37.15 15.94
CA ASP A 342 6.44 37.00 14.69
C ASP A 342 5.86 35.59 14.56
N MET A 343 6.63 34.57 14.98
CA MET A 343 6.12 33.20 15.06
C MET A 343 4.99 33.06 16.09
N THR A 344 5.10 33.70 17.25
CA THR A 344 4.01 33.68 18.23
C THR A 344 2.74 34.36 17.71
N LEU A 345 2.87 35.45 16.94
CA LEU A 345 1.73 36.14 16.34
C LEU A 345 1.05 35.30 15.24
N ILE A 346 1.84 34.57 14.44
CA ILE A 346 1.33 33.66 13.41
C ILE A 346 0.58 32.48 14.04
N VAL A 347 1.13 31.89 15.11
CA VAL A 347 0.48 30.78 15.82
C VAL A 347 -0.81 31.24 16.53
N CYS A 348 -0.80 32.41 17.17
CA CYS A 348 -1.99 32.96 17.81
C CYS A 348 -3.09 33.31 16.79
N SER A 349 -2.73 33.89 15.64
CA SER A 349 -3.73 34.20 14.60
C SER A 349 -4.33 32.92 13.98
N ALA A 350 -3.52 31.88 13.76
CA ALA A 350 -4.01 30.58 13.30
C ALA A 350 -4.97 29.92 14.31
N ALA A 351 -4.65 29.96 15.61
CA ALA A 351 -5.51 29.39 16.66
C ALA A 351 -6.87 30.10 16.77
N VAL A 352 -6.89 31.42 16.59
CA VAL A 352 -8.13 32.22 16.56
C VAL A 352 -8.99 31.85 15.34
N ILE A 353 -8.37 31.72 14.16
CA ILE A 353 -9.08 31.34 12.92
C ILE A 353 -9.70 29.94 13.08
N ILE A 354 -8.95 28.97 13.61
CA ILE A 354 -9.46 27.61 13.84
C ILE A 354 -10.61 27.62 14.84
N SER A 355 -10.53 28.42 15.89
CA SER A 355 -11.60 28.55 16.90
C SER A 355 -12.88 29.15 16.30
N ILE A 356 -12.76 30.13 15.41
CA ILE A 356 -13.91 30.71 14.68
C ILE A 356 -14.54 29.67 13.75
N ILE A 357 -13.74 28.88 13.02
CA ILE A 357 -14.23 27.83 12.12
C ILE A 357 -14.99 26.75 12.91
N ILE A 358 -14.45 26.33 14.06
CA ILE A 358 -15.11 25.35 14.96
C ILE A 358 -16.43 25.93 15.49
N SER A 359 -16.45 27.21 15.89
CA SER A 359 -17.67 27.84 16.38
C SER A 359 -18.74 27.97 15.30
N ILE A 360 -18.36 28.31 14.06
CA ILE A 360 -19.28 28.41 12.92
C ILE A 360 -19.84 27.03 12.57
N THR A 361 -18.99 26.00 12.51
CA THR A 361 -19.42 24.63 12.22
C THR A 361 -20.35 24.07 13.31
N LEU A 362 -20.08 24.33 14.59
CA LEU A 362 -20.98 23.98 15.69
C LEU A 362 -22.32 24.74 15.63
N CYS A 363 -22.30 26.02 15.24
CA CYS A 363 -23.53 26.80 14.99
C CYS A 363 -24.34 26.22 13.83
N ILE A 364 -23.70 25.84 12.72
CA ILE A 364 -24.38 25.24 11.57
C ILE A 364 -25.00 23.89 11.96
N VAL A 365 -24.25 23.03 12.65
CA VAL A 365 -24.73 21.72 13.10
C VAL A 365 -25.90 21.85 14.10
N SER A 366 -25.84 22.80 15.02
CA SER A 366 -26.93 23.05 15.98
C SER A 366 -28.17 23.68 15.33
N CYS A 367 -28.00 24.58 14.35
CA CYS A 367 -29.09 25.11 13.54
C CYS A 367 -29.75 24.05 12.64
N LEU A 368 -28.97 23.11 12.09
CA LEU A 368 -29.48 21.98 11.31
C LEU A 368 -30.22 20.96 12.20
N LYS A 369 -29.78 20.79 13.47
CA LYS A 369 -30.45 19.94 14.45
C LYS A 369 -31.77 20.54 14.93
N LYS A 370 -31.84 21.87 15.12
CA LYS A 370 -33.09 22.58 15.47
C LYS A 370 -34.14 22.61 14.35
N ARG A 371 -33.74 22.45 13.09
CA ARG A 371 -34.67 22.41 11.94
C ARG A 371 -35.39 21.06 11.75
N LYS A 372 -34.97 20.00 12.45
CA LYS A 372 -35.56 18.67 12.31
C LYS A 372 -36.72 18.36 13.25
N ASP A 373 -37.07 19.27 14.17
CA ASP A 373 -38.27 19.12 15.01
C ASP A 373 -39.08 20.43 15.08
N PRO A 374 -40.08 20.60 14.19
CA PRO A 374 -41.36 21.19 14.55
C PRO A 374 -42.41 20.09 14.67
N GLU A 375 -43.02 20.04 15.85
CA GLU A 375 -43.92 19.03 16.37
C GLU A 375 -45.05 18.55 15.44
N LEU A 376 -45.35 17.26 15.57
CA LEU A 376 -46.72 16.76 15.62
C LEU A 376 -47.54 17.60 16.63
N ARG A 377 -48.38 18.49 16.13
CA ARG A 377 -49.61 18.95 16.80
C ARG A 377 -50.71 19.16 15.77
N LEU A 378 -51.48 18.10 15.52
CA LEU A 378 -52.92 18.03 15.77
C LEU A 378 -53.40 16.59 15.62
#